data_AF-A0A358Y575-F1
#
_entry.id   AF-A0A358Y575-F1
#
_cell.length_a   1.000
_cell.length_b   1.000
_cell.length_c   1.000
_cell.angle_alpha   90.00
_cell.angle_beta   90.00
_cell.angle_gamma   90.00
#
_symmetry.space_group_name_H-M   'P 1'
#
loop_
_entity.id
_entity.type
_entity.pdbx_description
1 polymer ?
#
loop_
_entity_poly.entity_id
_entity_poly.type
_entity_poly.pdbx_seq_one_letter_code
_entity_poly.pdbx_strand_id
1 'polypeptide(L)'
;MISNQQDRHLRAIPKTDSVVDQIIDEFVSRHQIGKAKYGTDMDRTDLTLKEWLQHSIEEKMDDILYMQRALNELERLESGK
;
A
#
# COMPACT_ATOMS: atom_id res chain seq x y z
N MET A 1 -11.83 -25.28 26.49
CA MET A 1 -11.11 -24.12 27.03
C MET A 1 -10.00 -23.79 26.05
N ILE A 2 -9.87 -22.65 25.36
CA ILE A 2 -10.55 -21.35 25.33
C ILE A 2 -10.68 -21.01 23.83
N SER A 3 -11.88 -20.66 23.36
CA SER A 3 -12.08 -20.13 22.00
C SER A 3 -11.46 -18.74 21.96
N ASN A 4 -10.26 -18.60 21.39
CA ASN A 4 -9.66 -17.28 21.19
C ASN A 4 -10.12 -16.74 19.82
N GLN A 5 -11.43 -16.53 19.68
CA GLN A 5 -11.96 -15.63 18.67
C GLN A 5 -11.64 -14.22 19.16
N GLN A 6 -10.44 -13.74 18.84
CA GLN A 6 -10.14 -12.31 18.90
C GLN A 6 -11.26 -11.61 18.13
N ASP A 7 -12.00 -10.75 18.81
CA ASP A 7 -13.08 -9.95 18.24
C ASP A 7 -12.61 -9.34 16.93
N ARG A 8 -13.11 -9.88 15.81
CA ARG A 8 -12.97 -9.21 14.52
C ARG A 8 -13.87 -7.99 14.63
N HIS A 9 -13.32 -6.86 15.03
CA HIS A 9 -13.96 -5.56 14.86
C HIS A 9 -14.12 -5.33 13.35
N LEU A 10 -15.23 -5.82 12.81
CA LEU A 10 -15.58 -5.62 11.41
C LEU A 10 -16.03 -4.16 11.26
N ARG A 11 -15.36 -3.43 10.38
CA ARG A 11 -15.87 -2.14 9.89
C ARG A 11 -16.88 -2.40 8.78
N ALA A 12 -18.08 -1.84 8.90
CA ALA A 12 -19.03 -1.82 7.79
C ALA A 12 -18.62 -0.72 6.81
N ILE A 13 -18.52 -1.07 5.53
CA ILE A 13 -18.20 -0.13 4.45
C ILE A 13 -19.40 -0.15 3.50
N PRO A 14 -20.06 1.00 3.24
CA PRO A 14 -21.08 1.06 2.21
C PRO A 14 -20.52 0.65 0.85
N LYS A 15 -21.27 -0.13 0.09
CA LYS A 15 -20.92 -0.47 -1.28
C LYS A 15 -20.90 0.78 -2.17
N THR A 16 -19.89 0.91 -3.02
CA THR A 16 -19.76 2.00 -3.99
C THR A 16 -19.57 1.42 -5.41
N ASP A 17 -19.08 2.21 -6.35
CA ASP A 17 -18.69 1.72 -7.68
C ASP A 17 -17.53 0.71 -7.60
N SER A 18 -17.38 -0.09 -8.66
CA SER A 18 -16.41 -1.18 -8.71
C SER A 18 -14.97 -0.73 -8.61
N VAL A 19 -14.63 0.50 -9.04
CA VAL A 19 -13.26 0.99 -9.01
C VAL A 19 -12.88 1.34 -7.59
N VAL A 20 -13.75 2.05 -6.86
CA VAL A 20 -13.47 2.38 -5.46
C VAL A 20 -13.49 1.14 -4.57
N ASP A 21 -14.44 0.21 -4.77
CA ASP A 21 -14.47 -1.07 -4.05
C ASP A 21 -13.16 -1.85 -4.26
N GLN A 22 -12.67 -1.93 -5.50
CA GLN A 22 -11.41 -2.62 -5.82
C GLN A 22 -10.22 -2.00 -5.07
N ILE A 23 -10.10 -0.66 -5.08
CA ILE A 23 -8.99 0.03 -4.41
C ILE A 23 -9.04 -0.20 -2.90
N ILE A 24 -10.24 -0.22 -2.30
CA ILE A 24 -10.41 -0.54 -0.87
C ILE A 24 -9.90 -1.96 -0.58
N ASP A 25 -10.26 -2.94 -1.40
CA ASP A 25 -9.82 -4.33 -1.24
C ASP A 25 -8.30 -4.47 -1.41
N GLU A 26 -7.71 -3.75 -2.36
CA GLU A 26 -6.26 -3.71 -2.56
C GLU A 26 -5.53 -3.13 -1.33
N PHE A 27 -6.04 -2.04 -0.73
CA PHE A 27 -5.46 -1.49 0.50
C PHE A 27 -5.52 -2.49 1.66
N VAL A 28 -6.66 -3.18 1.84
CA VAL A 28 -6.83 -4.19 2.89
C VAL A 28 -5.85 -5.35 2.68
N SER A 29 -5.73 -5.85 1.46
CA SER A 29 -4.81 -6.94 1.11
C SER A 29 -3.34 -6.55 1.36
N ARG A 30 -2.94 -5.36 0.90
CA ARG A 30 -1.57 -4.85 1.12
C ARG A 30 -1.23 -4.71 2.60
N HIS A 31 -2.17 -4.21 3.41
CA HIS A 31 -1.98 -4.13 4.86
C HIS A 31 -1.77 -5.53 5.48
N GLN A 32 -2.58 -6.52 5.11
CA GLN A 32 -2.45 -7.89 5.63
C GLN A 32 -1.08 -8.50 5.28
N ILE A 33 -0.63 -8.34 4.05
CA ILE A 33 0.69 -8.80 3.59
C ILE A 33 1.81 -8.08 4.36
N GLY A 34 1.73 -6.74 4.48
CA GLY A 34 2.71 -5.94 5.20
C GLY A 34 2.81 -6.34 6.67
N LYS A 35 1.66 -6.48 7.35
CA LYS A 35 1.59 -6.91 8.75
C LYS A 35 2.18 -8.31 8.95
N ALA A 36 1.88 -9.25 8.05
CA ALA A 36 2.48 -10.59 8.08
C ALA A 36 4.00 -10.57 7.86
N LYS A 37 4.49 -9.69 6.98
CA LYS A 37 5.92 -9.61 6.63
C LYS A 37 6.77 -8.89 7.69
N TYR A 38 6.28 -7.80 8.25
CA TYR A 38 7.06 -6.92 9.13
C TYR A 38 6.67 -7.02 10.61
N GLY A 39 5.59 -7.75 10.95
CA GLY A 39 5.11 -7.91 12.32
C GLY A 39 4.55 -6.63 12.96
N THR A 40 4.41 -5.57 12.17
CA THR A 40 3.96 -4.23 12.60
C THR A 40 3.06 -3.60 11.54
N ASP A 41 2.31 -2.57 11.91
CA ASP A 41 1.41 -1.82 11.03
C ASP A 41 1.60 -0.30 11.20
N MET A 42 0.65 0.51 10.72
CA MET A 42 0.74 1.98 10.80
C MET A 42 0.46 2.53 12.20
N ASP A 43 -0.06 1.71 13.13
CA ASP A 43 -0.26 2.09 14.54
C ASP A 43 1.03 1.93 15.38
N ARG A 44 2.15 1.60 14.72
CA ARG A 44 3.47 1.49 15.34
C ARG A 44 3.94 2.83 15.94
N THR A 45 4.63 2.76 17.07
CA THR A 45 5.08 3.94 17.84
C THR A 45 6.60 4.07 17.91
N ASP A 46 7.32 3.22 17.19
CA ASP A 46 8.79 3.12 17.22
C ASP A 46 9.49 4.05 16.22
N LEU A 47 8.74 4.69 15.32
CA LEU A 47 9.26 5.69 14.37
C LEU A 47 8.88 7.11 14.80
N THR A 48 9.83 8.03 14.67
CA THR A 48 9.60 9.47 14.77
C THR A 48 8.89 10.00 13.53
N LEU A 49 8.22 11.16 13.64
CA LEU A 49 7.61 11.83 12.48
C LEU A 49 8.62 12.10 11.36
N LYS A 50 9.88 12.41 11.71
CA LYS A 50 10.96 12.62 10.74
C LYS A 50 11.26 11.33 9.96
N GLU A 51 11.34 10.19 10.63
CA GLU A 51 11.59 8.89 9.98
C GLU A 51 10.43 8.48 9.08
N TRP A 52 9.18 8.71 9.52
CA TRP A 52 8.01 8.54 8.67
C TRP A 52 8.10 9.34 7.37
N LEU A 53 8.45 10.63 7.48
CA LEU A 53 8.61 11.49 6.32
C LEU A 53 9.78 11.06 5.43
N GLN A 54 10.89 10.64 6.04
CA GLN A 54 12.06 10.17 5.31
C GLN A 54 11.72 8.91 4.49
N HIS A 55 11.04 7.93 5.09
CA HIS A 55 10.57 6.74 4.37
C HIS A 55 9.55 7.10 3.27
N SER A 56 8.64 8.04 3.53
CA SER A 56 7.72 8.50 2.50
C SER A 56 8.44 9.15 1.32
N ILE A 57 9.51 9.91 1.56
CA ILE A 57 10.32 10.51 0.49
C ILE A 57 11.02 9.41 -0.32
N GLU A 58 11.60 8.42 0.36
CA GLU A 58 12.25 7.26 -0.28
C GLU A 58 11.28 6.50 -1.20
N GLU A 59 10.09 6.15 -0.71
CA GLU A 59 9.07 5.47 -1.51
C GLU A 59 8.57 6.32 -2.70
N LYS A 60 8.57 7.66 -2.58
CA LYS A 60 8.25 8.55 -3.71
C LYS A 60 9.39 8.66 -4.71
N MET A 61 10.64 8.54 -4.29
CA MET A 61 11.77 8.44 -5.22
C MET A 61 11.69 7.14 -6.04
N ASP A 62 11.36 6.01 -5.40
CA ASP A 62 11.17 4.73 -6.10
C ASP A 62 10.04 4.81 -7.14
N ASP A 63 8.93 5.45 -6.78
CA ASP A 63 7.81 5.72 -7.69
C ASP A 63 8.24 6.56 -8.91
N ILE A 64 9.06 7.62 -8.69
CA ILE A 64 9.63 8.43 -9.78
C ILE A 64 10.51 7.58 -10.70
N LEU A 65 11.32 6.67 -10.16
CA LEU A 65 12.14 5.78 -10.98
C LEU A 65 11.28 4.84 -11.86
N TYR A 66 10.19 4.30 -11.31
CA TYR A 66 9.24 3.50 -12.08
C TYR A 66 8.56 4.30 -13.18
N MET A 67 8.11 5.53 -12.87
CA MET A 67 7.50 6.43 -13.85
C MET A 67 8.47 6.78 -14.98
N GLN A 68 9.73 7.13 -14.66
CA GLN A 68 10.74 7.44 -15.66
C GLN A 68 11.03 6.24 -16.57
N ARG A 69 11.14 5.03 -16.00
CA ARG A 69 11.30 3.80 -16.78
C ARG A 69 10.12 3.58 -17.73
N ALA A 70 8.89 3.75 -17.25
CA ALA A 70 7.68 3.59 -18.06
C ALA A 70 7.59 4.63 -19.17
N LEU A 71 8.00 5.87 -18.91
CA LEU A 71 8.06 6.92 -19.93
C LEU A 71 9.07 6.57 -21.03
N ASN A 72 10.29 6.16 -20.65
CA ASN A 72 11.31 5.73 -21.63
C ASN A 72 10.83 4.55 -22.49
N GLU A 73 10.07 3.62 -21.90
CA GLU A 73 9.45 2.50 -22.62
C GLU A 73 8.41 3.00 -23.64
N LEU A 74 7.55 3.91 -23.24
CA LEU A 74 6.53 4.51 -24.09
C LEU A 74 7.16 5.24 -25.29
N GLU A 75 8.18 6.06 -25.05
CA GLU A 75 8.91 6.78 -26.11
C GLU A 75 9.54 5.81 -27.12
N ARG A 76 10.07 4.67 -26.66
CA ARG A 76 10.62 3.65 -27.55
C ARG A 76 9.54 3.08 -28.47
N LEU A 77 8.39 2.70 -27.90
CA LEU A 77 7.25 2.16 -28.64
C LEU A 77 6.70 3.17 -29.66
N GLU A 78 6.61 4.45 -29.29
CA GLU A 78 6.17 5.53 -30.20
C GLU A 78 7.19 5.80 -31.31
N SER A 79 8.49 5.63 -31.04
CA SER A 79 9.55 5.82 -32.04
C SER A 79 9.66 4.68 -33.08
N GLY A 80 8.81 3.65 -32.98
CA GLY A 80 8.82 2.49 -33.87
C GLY A 80 10.08 1.62 -33.73
N LYS A 81 10.75 1.70 -32.57
CA LYS A 81 11.93 0.89 -32.23
C LYS A 81 11.59 -0.25 -31.28
#